data_AF-A0A820NCF2-F1
#
_entry.id   AF-A0A820NCF2-F1
#
_cell.length_a   1.000
_cell.length_b   1.000
_cell.length_c   1.000
_cell.angle_alpha   90.00
_cell.angle_beta   90.00
_cell.angle_gamma   90.00
#
_symmetry.space_group_name_H-M   'P 1'
#
loop_
_entity.id
_entity.type
_entity.pdbx_description
1 polymer ?
#
loop_
_entity_poly.entity_id
_entity_poly.type
_entity_poly.pdbx_seq_one_letter_code
_entity_poly.pdbx_strand_id
1 'polypeptide(L)'
;FAFNTNFPYYFQTNVSQTDKYSQHFSPFFYGFVQIFSKQKVLRAVPKETDKKKQQTETLKQEWHDVDVCLAELVVRLPKPTEETGIPTTKTLPTFTVEGIITPALFRDISASLHGDEWRWLARRLGMTRIRIEAIEHDHHDDASYYMLFAWFKRVPRSSDKVSLLIN
;
A
#
# COMPACT_ATOMS: atom_id res chain seq x y z
N PHE A 1 32.48 -5.12 -15.17
CA PHE A 1 32.44 -3.70 -15.59
C PHE A 1 33.86 -3.17 -15.51
N ALA A 2 34.33 -2.41 -16.50
CA ALA A 2 35.65 -1.78 -16.47
C ALA A 2 35.45 -0.27 -16.58
N PHE A 3 35.82 0.47 -15.53
CA PHE A 3 35.71 1.92 -15.50
C PHE A 3 36.95 2.54 -16.16
N ASN A 4 36.74 3.53 -17.02
CA ASN A 4 37.80 4.30 -17.66
C ASN A 4 37.48 5.79 -17.51
N THR A 5 38.39 6.56 -16.92
CA THR A 5 38.21 8.00 -16.69
C THR A 5 38.07 8.83 -17.96
N ASN A 6 38.56 8.31 -19.09
CA ASN A 6 38.56 9.02 -20.37
C ASN A 6 37.26 8.86 -21.16
N PHE A 7 36.34 8.00 -20.71
CA PHE A 7 35.07 7.76 -21.38
C PHE A 7 33.91 7.84 -20.38
N PRO A 8 32.84 8.61 -20.68
CA PRO A 8 31.66 8.60 -19.84
C PRO A 8 31.05 7.20 -19.84
N TYR A 9 30.81 6.68 -18.65
CA TYR A 9 30.23 5.36 -18.44
C TYR A 9 28.80 5.49 -17.92
N TYR A 10 27.87 4.77 -18.55
CA TYR A 10 26.47 4.72 -18.15
C TYR A 10 26.09 3.29 -17.81
N PHE A 11 25.35 3.13 -16.70
CA PHE A 11 24.79 1.85 -16.29
C PHE A 11 23.27 1.97 -16.24
N GLN A 12 22.59 1.02 -16.87
CA GLN A 12 21.13 0.93 -16.87
C GLN A 12 20.72 -0.42 -16.31
N THR A 13 19.75 -0.42 -15.41
CA THR A 13 19.13 -1.63 -14.86
C THR A 13 17.65 -1.39 -14.61
N ASN A 14 16.89 -2.49 -14.56
CA ASN A 14 15.49 -2.47 -14.18
C ASN A 14 15.38 -2.83 -12.70
N VAL A 15 14.50 -2.15 -11.99
CA VAL A 15 14.26 -2.38 -10.57
C VAL A 15 12.79 -2.77 -10.39
N SER A 16 12.55 -3.77 -9.55
CA SER A 16 11.20 -4.21 -9.17
C SER A 16 11.05 -4.15 -7.65
N GLN A 17 9.82 -3.96 -7.19
CA GLN A 17 9.50 -3.97 -5.78
C GLN A 17 9.56 -5.41 -5.24
N THR A 18 10.39 -5.64 -4.22
CA THR A 18 10.53 -6.96 -3.58
C THR A 18 9.37 -7.26 -2.62
N ASP A 19 8.93 -6.27 -1.85
CA ASP A 19 7.82 -6.39 -0.91
C ASP A 19 6.83 -5.24 -1.10
N LYS A 20 5.57 -5.60 -1.37
CA LYS A 20 4.46 -4.67 -1.60
C LYS A 20 4.11 -3.86 -0.34
N TYR A 21 4.35 -4.40 0.85
CA TYR A 21 3.85 -3.85 2.11
C TYR A 21 4.86 -2.93 2.82
N SER A 22 6.16 -3.22 2.75
CA SER A 22 7.22 -2.49 3.46
C SER A 22 7.28 -0.98 3.22
N GLN A 23 6.67 -0.47 2.15
CA GLN A 23 6.70 0.96 1.82
C GLN A 23 5.37 1.49 1.26
N HIS A 24 4.24 0.82 1.49
CA HIS A 24 2.98 1.16 0.82
C HIS A 24 2.47 2.59 1.10
N PHE A 25 2.65 3.10 2.32
CA PHE A 25 2.27 4.48 2.68
C PHE A 25 3.29 5.55 2.26
N SER A 26 4.44 5.16 1.72
CA SER A 26 5.42 6.13 1.21
C SER A 26 5.05 6.59 -0.20
N PRO A 27 5.15 7.88 -0.53
CA PRO A 27 5.01 8.38 -1.90
C PRO A 27 6.20 8.00 -2.82
N PHE A 28 7.25 7.39 -2.26
CA PHE A 28 8.47 7.01 -2.98
C PHE A 28 8.85 5.55 -2.69
N PHE A 29 9.51 4.90 -3.64
CA PHE A 29 10.30 3.71 -3.40
C PHE A 29 11.70 4.11 -2.92
N TYR A 30 12.15 3.53 -1.81
CA TYR A 30 13.48 3.68 -1.26
C TYR A 30 14.28 2.39 -1.47
N GLY A 31 15.56 2.56 -1.81
CA GLY A 31 16.51 1.47 -1.89
C GLY A 31 17.95 2.01 -1.90
N PHE A 32 18.89 1.09 -2.06
CA PHE A 32 20.30 1.41 -2.17
C PHE A 32 20.92 0.71 -3.37
N VAL A 33 21.86 1.37 -4.03
CA VAL A 33 22.74 0.79 -5.05
C VAL A 33 24.14 0.72 -4.46
N GLN A 34 24.68 -0.48 -4.34
CA GLN A 34 26.03 -0.70 -3.85
C GLN A 34 26.97 -1.03 -5.02
N ILE A 35 28.11 -0.37 -5.06
CA ILE A 35 29.15 -0.58 -6.07
C ILE A 35 30.29 -1.34 -5.40
N PHE A 36 30.57 -2.55 -5.87
CA PHE A 36 31.67 -3.37 -5.38
C PHE A 36 32.81 -3.44 -6.39
N SER A 37 34.03 -3.53 -5.90
CA SER A 37 35.22 -3.88 -6.68
C SER A 37 35.84 -5.14 -6.14
N LYS A 38 36.21 -6.05 -7.04
CA LYS A 38 37.06 -7.19 -6.70
C LYS A 38 38.49 -6.71 -6.55
N GLN A 39 39.06 -6.92 -5.37
CA GLN A 39 40.45 -6.61 -5.10
C GLN A 39 41.15 -7.87 -4.57
N LYS A 40 42.40 -8.06 -4.99
CA LYS A 40 43.26 -9.07 -4.39
C LYS A 40 43.85 -8.49 -3.13
N VAL A 41 43.56 -9.12 -2.00
CA VAL A 41 44.17 -8.78 -0.70
C VAL A 41 45.00 -9.95 -0.21
N LEU A 42 46.15 -9.63 0.37
CA LEU A 42 47.05 -10.61 0.94
C LEU A 42 46.51 -11.01 2.32
N ARG A 43 46.08 -12.27 2.49
CA ARG A 43 45.68 -12.78 3.80
C ARG A 43 46.64 -13.88 4.23
N ALA A 44 46.93 -13.91 5.53
CA ALA A 44 47.67 -15.00 6.13
C ALA A 44 46.71 -16.18 6.36
N VAL A 45 47.00 -17.32 5.76
CA VAL A 45 46.23 -18.55 5.94
C VAL A 45 46.99 -19.44 6.93
N PRO A 46 46.37 -19.93 8.01
CA PRO A 46 47.00 -20.92 8.87
C PRO A 46 47.22 -22.19 8.05
N LYS A 47 48.48 -22.64 7.97
CA LYS A 47 48.80 -23.95 7.39
C LYS A 47 48.15 -25.02 8.25
N GLU A 48 47.37 -25.91 7.67
CA GLU A 48 47.01 -27.18 8.32
C GLU A 48 48.29 -27.96 8.59
N THR A 49 48.77 -27.91 9.82
CA THR A 49 49.90 -28.71 10.27
C THR A 49 49.43 -30.11 10.60
N ASP A 50 49.78 -31.06 9.74
CA ASP A 50 49.90 -32.46 10.12
C ASP A 50 50.82 -32.58 11.33
N LYS A 51 50.41 -33.36 12.34
CA LYS A 51 50.94 -33.40 13.73
C LYS A 51 52.39 -33.91 13.90
N LYS A 52 53.30 -33.68 12.96
CA LYS A 52 54.71 -34.10 13.06
C LYS A 52 55.67 -33.04 12.50
N LYS A 53 55.91 -31.97 13.27
CA LYS A 53 57.22 -31.33 13.54
C LYS A 53 57.02 -29.88 13.98
N GLN A 54 57.50 -29.56 15.18
CA GLN A 54 57.72 -28.20 15.65
C GLN A 54 58.78 -27.54 14.75
N GLN A 55 58.36 -26.65 13.87
CA GLN A 55 59.27 -25.74 13.20
C GLN A 55 58.53 -24.45 12.86
N THR A 56 59.15 -23.34 13.24
CA THR A 56 58.79 -21.93 13.08
C THR A 56 57.66 -21.68 12.05
N GLU A 57 56.47 -21.35 12.55
CA GLU A 57 55.27 -21.06 11.73
C GLU A 57 55.54 -19.90 10.77
N THR A 58 55.93 -20.22 9.54
CA THR A 58 55.97 -19.25 8.45
C THR A 58 54.56 -19.15 7.90
N LEU A 59 53.82 -18.11 8.29
CA LEU A 59 52.49 -17.80 7.77
C LEU A 59 52.58 -17.72 6.23
N LYS A 60 51.92 -18.65 5.55
CA LYS A 60 51.81 -18.60 4.09
C LYS A 60 50.81 -17.51 3.74
N GLN A 61 51.28 -16.48 3.05
CA GLN A 61 50.44 -15.41 2.54
C GLN A 61 49.87 -15.83 1.19
N GLU A 62 48.54 -15.83 1.09
CA GLU A 62 47.83 -16.13 -0.15
C GLU A 62 47.00 -14.91 -0.58
N TRP A 63 46.94 -14.68 -1.89
CA TRP A 63 46.11 -13.62 -2.46
C TRP A 63 44.68 -14.13 -2.56
N HIS A 64 43.76 -13.48 -1.86
CA HIS A 64 42.33 -13.76 -1.95
C HIS A 64 41.63 -12.63 -2.70
N ASP A 65 40.73 -13.01 -3.62
CA ASP A 65 39.79 -12.07 -4.21
C ASP A 65 38.71 -11.74 -3.16
N VAL A 66 38.59 -10.46 -2.82
CA VAL A 66 37.60 -9.95 -1.87
C VAL A 66 36.80 -8.85 -2.55
N ASP A 67 35.48 -8.88 -2.33
CA ASP A 67 34.59 -7.80 -2.75
C ASP A 67 34.70 -6.65 -1.75
N VAL A 68 35.13 -5.49 -2.23
CA VAL A 68 35.24 -4.25 -1.46
C VAL A 68 34.13 -3.31 -1.91
N CYS A 69 33.28 -2.88 -0.98
CA CYS A 69 32.26 -1.87 -1.27
C CYS A 69 32.94 -0.51 -1.47
N LEU A 70 32.84 0.06 -2.67
CA LEU A 70 33.38 1.36 -3.02
C LEU A 70 32.41 2.49 -2.70
N ALA A 71 31.12 2.26 -2.89
CA ALA A 71 30.09 3.27 -2.69
C ALA A 71 28.73 2.63 -2.41
N GLU A 72 27.93 3.31 -1.61
CA GLU A 72 26.52 3.03 -1.40
C GLU A 72 25.73 4.30 -1.73
N LEU A 73 24.79 4.18 -2.65
CA LEU A 73 23.96 5.29 -3.10
C LEU A 73 22.52 5.04 -2.70
N VAL A 74 21.95 5.94 -1.90
CA VAL A 74 20.53 5.92 -1.58
C VAL A 74 19.74 6.37 -2.81
N VAL A 75 18.83 5.53 -3.27
CA VAL A 75 17.96 5.80 -4.41
C VAL A 75 16.54 6.02 -3.92
N ARG A 76 15.93 7.10 -4.42
CA ARG A 76 14.54 7.45 -4.19
C ARG A 76 13.85 7.57 -5.54
N LEU A 77 12.93 6.65 -5.83
CA LEU A 77 12.13 6.67 -7.06
C LEU A 77 10.71 7.12 -6.74
N PRO A 78 10.14 8.09 -7.47
CA PRO A 78 8.75 8.45 -7.29
C PRO A 78 7.88 7.24 -7.65
N LYS A 79 6.89 6.94 -6.82
CA LYS A 79 5.87 5.99 -7.24
C LYS A 79 5.07 6.62 -8.37
N PRO A 80 4.66 5.85 -9.40
CA PRO A 80 3.63 6.34 -10.29
C PRO A 80 2.45 6.77 -9.42
N THR A 81 1.93 7.97 -9.65
CA THR A 81 0.62 8.34 -9.11
C THR A 81 -0.30 7.21 -9.49
N GLU A 82 -0.74 6.43 -8.50
CA GLU A 82 -1.90 5.59 -8.69
C GLU A 82 -2.95 6.57 -9.20
N GLU A 83 -3.35 6.42 -10.47
CA GLU A 83 -4.63 6.95 -10.90
C GLU A 83 -5.57 6.40 -9.86
N THR A 84 -5.97 7.27 -8.94
CA THR A 84 -6.93 6.96 -7.90
C THR A 84 -8.13 6.65 -8.75
N GLY A 85 -8.32 5.35 -9.05
CA GLY A 85 -9.11 4.93 -10.19
C GLY A 85 -10.37 5.71 -10.10
N ILE A 86 -10.59 6.61 -11.09
CA ILE A 86 -11.60 7.67 -11.04
C ILE A 86 -12.75 7.03 -10.32
N PRO A 87 -13.06 7.43 -9.06
CA PRO A 87 -14.06 6.71 -8.28
C PRO A 87 -15.22 6.68 -9.22
N THR A 88 -15.63 5.48 -9.69
CA THR A 88 -16.61 5.40 -10.77
C THR A 88 -17.79 6.15 -10.21
N THR A 89 -17.94 7.41 -10.62
CA THR A 89 -18.99 8.28 -10.17
C THR A 89 -20.16 7.76 -10.95
N LYS A 90 -20.64 6.59 -10.52
CA LYS A 90 -22.05 6.29 -10.53
C LYS A 90 -22.61 7.38 -9.65
N THR A 91 -22.89 8.51 -10.29
CA THR A 91 -23.74 9.55 -9.74
C THR A 91 -24.96 8.81 -9.27
N LEU A 92 -25.18 8.83 -7.95
CA LEU A 92 -26.44 8.39 -7.39
C LEU A 92 -27.57 9.10 -8.15
N PRO A 93 -28.76 8.50 -8.25
CA PRO A 93 -29.93 9.19 -8.77
C PRO A 93 -30.04 10.57 -8.11
N THR A 94 -30.15 11.63 -8.90
CA THR A 94 -30.35 12.97 -8.36
C THR A 94 -31.73 13.02 -7.72
N PHE A 95 -31.79 13.00 -6.39
CA PHE A 95 -33.04 13.08 -5.65
C PHE A 95 -33.43 14.54 -5.44
N THR A 96 -34.47 15.01 -6.14
CA THR A 96 -35.12 16.28 -5.85
C THR A 96 -36.06 16.08 -4.66
N VAL A 97 -35.56 16.29 -3.45
CA VAL A 97 -36.38 16.23 -2.23
C VAL A 97 -36.88 17.62 -1.89
N GLU A 98 -38.03 18.01 -2.44
CA GLU A 98 -38.82 19.08 -1.85
C GLU A 98 -39.62 18.50 -0.67
N GLY A 99 -39.16 18.69 0.57
CA GLY A 99 -39.99 18.44 1.76
C GLY A 99 -39.33 17.74 2.95
N ILE A 100 -40.20 17.36 3.90
CA ILE A 100 -39.86 16.70 5.17
C ILE A 100 -39.46 15.25 4.88
N ILE A 101 -38.39 14.76 5.50
CA ILE A 101 -38.01 13.33 5.43
C ILE A 101 -39.11 12.48 6.09
N THR A 102 -39.84 11.74 5.26
CA THR A 102 -40.91 10.83 5.69
C THR A 102 -40.51 9.36 5.52
N PRO A 103 -41.15 8.43 6.22
CA PRO A 103 -40.97 7.00 5.98
C PRO A 103 -41.25 6.57 4.52
N ALA A 104 -42.16 7.28 3.83
CA ALA A 104 -42.46 7.06 2.41
C ALA A 104 -41.23 7.36 1.54
N LEU A 105 -40.54 8.48 1.79
CA LEU A 105 -39.29 8.81 1.09
C LEU A 105 -38.23 7.72 1.25
N PHE A 106 -38.11 7.10 2.44
CA PHE A 106 -37.17 6.00 2.61
C PHE A 106 -37.57 4.76 1.83
N ARG A 107 -38.87 4.48 1.66
CA ARG A 107 -39.34 3.41 0.79
C ARG A 107 -38.97 3.71 -0.67
N ASP A 108 -39.17 4.95 -1.13
CA ASP A 108 -38.83 5.35 -2.50
C ASP A 108 -37.32 5.26 -2.76
N ILE A 109 -36.49 5.78 -1.85
CA ILE A 109 -35.02 5.67 -1.94
C ILE A 109 -34.61 4.20 -1.88
N SER A 110 -35.17 3.40 -0.97
CA SER A 110 -34.83 1.99 -0.84
C SER A 110 -35.15 1.19 -2.11
N ALA A 111 -36.25 1.54 -2.81
CA ALA A 111 -36.65 0.92 -4.08
C ALA A 111 -35.71 1.28 -5.23
N SER A 112 -35.06 2.45 -5.16
CA SER A 112 -34.08 2.91 -6.15
C SER A 112 -32.67 2.36 -5.95
N LEU A 113 -32.40 1.73 -4.80
CA LEU A 113 -31.10 1.13 -4.48
C LEU A 113 -31.09 -0.34 -4.92
N HIS A 114 -30.16 -0.71 -5.79
CA HIS A 114 -30.08 -2.08 -6.33
C HIS A 114 -28.88 -2.85 -5.77
N GLY A 115 -29.11 -4.11 -5.41
CA GLY A 115 -28.05 -5.01 -4.92
C GLY A 115 -27.30 -4.45 -3.72
N ASP A 116 -25.99 -4.24 -3.88
CA ASP A 116 -25.07 -3.83 -2.80
C ASP A 116 -24.95 -2.32 -2.60
N GLU A 117 -25.69 -1.52 -3.37
CA GLU A 117 -25.60 -0.05 -3.34
C GLU A 117 -25.98 0.53 -1.97
N TRP A 118 -26.91 -0.10 -1.26
CA TRP A 118 -27.30 0.33 0.08
C TRP A 118 -26.16 0.17 1.10
N ARG A 119 -25.28 -0.85 0.96
CA ARG A 119 -24.10 -1.02 1.83
C ARG A 119 -23.08 0.09 1.58
N TRP A 120 -22.93 0.51 0.32
CA TRP A 120 -22.06 1.63 -0.02
C TRP A 120 -22.59 2.95 0.56
N LEU A 121 -23.90 3.21 0.40
CA LEU A 121 -24.56 4.37 0.99
C LEU A 121 -24.41 4.37 2.53
N ALA A 122 -24.60 3.23 3.20
CA ALA A 122 -24.44 3.11 4.64
C ALA A 122 -23.03 3.52 5.13
N ARG A 123 -21.98 3.11 4.40
CA ARG A 123 -20.59 3.49 4.73
C ARG A 123 -20.36 4.99 4.56
N ARG A 124 -20.88 5.59 3.48
CA ARG A 124 -20.81 7.05 3.25
C ARG A 124 -21.53 7.83 4.36
N LEU A 125 -22.68 7.33 4.79
CA LEU A 125 -23.46 7.86 5.92
C LEU A 125 -22.81 7.59 7.30
N GLY A 126 -21.59 7.02 7.33
CA GLY A 126 -20.79 6.81 8.52
C GLY A 126 -21.31 5.68 9.42
N MET A 127 -22.08 4.73 8.89
CA MET A 127 -22.48 3.54 9.65
C MET A 127 -21.30 2.57 9.75
N THR A 128 -21.16 1.95 10.93
CA THR A 128 -20.08 0.99 11.18
C THR A 128 -20.36 -0.33 10.48
N ARG A 129 -19.30 -1.05 10.08
CA ARG A 129 -19.43 -2.38 9.44
C ARG A 129 -20.31 -3.32 10.26
N ILE A 130 -20.09 -3.41 11.57
CA ILE A 130 -20.88 -4.26 12.48
C ILE A 130 -22.37 -3.99 12.35
N ARG A 131 -22.76 -2.72 12.21
CA ARG A 131 -24.17 -2.34 12.12
C ARG A 131 -24.77 -2.63 10.75
N ILE A 132 -23.97 -2.53 9.68
CA ILE A 132 -24.39 -2.91 8.33
C ILE A 132 -24.69 -4.41 8.28
N GLU A 133 -23.79 -5.23 8.82
CA GLU A 133 -23.95 -6.69 8.89
C GLU A 133 -25.16 -7.09 9.76
N ALA A 134 -25.38 -6.40 10.90
CA ALA A 134 -26.55 -6.65 11.74
C ALA A 134 -27.87 -6.33 11.02
N ILE A 135 -27.93 -5.22 10.27
CA ILE A 135 -29.12 -4.84 9.50
C ILE A 135 -29.40 -5.84 8.38
N GLU A 136 -28.36 -6.30 7.71
CA GLU A 136 -28.48 -7.34 6.68
C GLU A 136 -29.00 -8.66 7.24
N HIS A 137 -28.47 -9.08 8.39
CA HIS A 137 -28.90 -10.31 9.05
C HIS A 137 -30.36 -10.23 9.52
N ASP A 138 -30.76 -9.11 10.13
CA ASP A 138 -32.08 -8.98 10.76
C ASP A 138 -33.19 -8.56 9.77
N HIS A 139 -32.82 -7.92 8.66
CA HIS A 139 -33.75 -7.32 7.70
C HIS A 139 -33.35 -7.59 6.25
N HIS A 140 -32.90 -8.80 5.92
CA HIS A 140 -32.35 -9.19 4.61
C HIS A 140 -33.07 -8.56 3.40
N ASP A 141 -34.39 -8.72 3.31
CA ASP A 141 -35.18 -8.28 2.14
C ASP A 141 -35.46 -6.77 2.12
N ASP A 142 -35.43 -6.11 3.28
CA ASP A 142 -35.74 -4.68 3.47
C ASP A 142 -34.51 -3.90 3.99
N ALA A 143 -33.30 -4.44 3.82
CA ALA A 143 -32.09 -3.97 4.50
C ALA A 143 -31.78 -2.51 4.16
N SER A 144 -32.03 -2.11 2.90
CA SER A 144 -31.87 -0.74 2.41
C SER A 144 -32.80 0.26 3.13
N TYR A 145 -34.05 -0.11 3.37
CA TYR A 145 -35.01 0.71 4.11
C TYR A 145 -34.61 0.84 5.60
N TYR A 146 -34.30 -0.28 6.25
CA TYR A 146 -33.92 -0.28 7.67
C TYR A 146 -32.58 0.42 7.91
N MET A 147 -31.67 0.40 6.95
CA MET A 147 -30.44 1.18 6.96
C MET A 147 -30.70 2.68 7.00
N LEU A 148 -31.56 3.20 6.10
CA LEU A 148 -31.94 4.61 6.07
C LEU A 148 -32.62 5.04 7.38
N PHE A 149 -33.50 4.18 7.90
CA PHE A 149 -34.20 4.44 9.16
C PHE A 149 -33.25 4.45 10.37
N ALA A 150 -32.31 3.50 10.43
CA ALA A 150 -31.30 3.40 11.47
C ALA A 150 -30.33 4.59 11.45
N TRP A 151 -29.93 5.04 10.26
CA TRP A 151 -29.16 6.26 10.08
C TRP A 151 -29.94 7.48 10.57
N PHE A 152 -31.18 7.65 10.13
CA PHE A 152 -32.02 8.81 10.47
C PHE A 152 -32.24 8.98 11.98
N LYS A 153 -32.39 7.87 12.71
CA LYS A 153 -32.51 7.85 14.18
C LYS A 153 -31.24 8.31 14.89
N ARG A 154 -30.07 8.15 14.27
CA ARG A 154 -28.76 8.50 14.85
C ARG A 154 -28.38 9.97 14.57
N VAL A 155 -28.84 10.52 13.45
CA VAL A 155 -28.50 11.89 13.07
C VAL A 155 -29.18 12.91 14.01
N PRO A 156 -28.43 13.87 14.59
CA PRO A 156 -28.99 14.92 15.42
C PRO A 156 -30.15 15.64 14.73
N ARG A 157 -31.17 16.04 15.51
CA ARG A 157 -32.34 16.76 14.96
C ARG A 157 -31.98 18.10 14.32
N SER A 158 -30.90 18.72 14.78
CA SER A 158 -30.39 20.00 14.28
C SER A 158 -29.58 19.90 12.99
N SER A 159 -29.23 18.69 12.54
CA SER A 159 -28.48 18.49 11.31
C SER A 159 -29.40 18.57 10.10
N ASP A 160 -28.92 19.16 9.01
CA ASP A 160 -29.60 19.11 7.73
C ASP A 160 -29.46 17.71 7.12
N LYS A 161 -30.50 16.91 7.32
CA LYS A 161 -30.53 15.50 6.92
C LYS A 161 -30.67 15.33 5.41
N VAL A 162 -31.22 16.32 4.71
CA VAL A 162 -31.40 16.27 3.25
C VAL A 162 -30.04 16.47 2.58
N SER A 163 -29.28 17.47 2.99
CA SER A 163 -27.93 17.67 2.45
C SER A 163 -27.00 16.49 2.74
N LEU A 164 -27.13 15.82 3.88
CA LEU A 164 -26.34 14.61 4.20
C LEU A 164 -26.68 13.37 3.36
N LEU A 165 -27.89 13.30 2.77
CA LEU A 165 -28.28 12.22 1.87
C LEU A 165 -27.88 12.48 0.42
N ILE A 166 -27.83 13.76 0.02
CA ILE A 166 -27.57 14.18 -1.36
C ILE A 166 -26.06 14.37 -1.64
N ASN A 167 -25.28 14.77 -0.62
CA ASN A 167 -23.82 15.01 -0.73
C ASN A 167 -22.94 13.80 -0.43
#